data_AF-A0A951ASD7-F1
#
_entry.id   AF-A0A951ASD7-F1
#
_cell.length_a   1.000
_cell.length_b   1.000
_cell.length_c   1.000
_cell.angle_alpha   90.00
_cell.angle_beta   90.00
_cell.angle_gamma   90.00
#
_symmetry.space_group_name_H-M   'P 1'
#
loop_
_entity.id
_entity.type
_entity.pdbx_description
1 polymer ?
#
loop_
_entity_poly.entity_id
_entity_poly.type
_entity_poly.pdbx_seq_one_letter_code
_entity_poly.pdbx_strand_id
1 'polypeptide(L)'
;MIVPMQVLVDADNLDVPRLRLLVAALQGASPADVVVAGAPAVLEAVDWPTHTQLLPATGWQGADLLLARAYRAQHQPLLLATGDGDFAQLARRHPGPVLLVSSTANRSHNLTAPHIIPTDPALDGGAQLRAWLAREQRCES
;
A
#
# COMPACT_ATOMS: atom_id res chain seq x y z
N MET A 1 10.26 4.83 -19.36
CA MET A 1 8.79 4.84 -19.34
C MET A 1 8.41 4.66 -17.87
N ILE A 2 7.29 5.18 -17.36
CA ILE A 2 6.98 5.00 -15.93
C ILE A 2 6.44 3.57 -15.77
N VAL A 3 7.11 2.74 -14.98
CA VAL A 3 6.60 1.40 -14.64
C VAL A 3 5.30 1.58 -13.88
N PRO A 4 4.16 1.05 -14.37
CA PRO A 4 2.91 1.19 -13.66
C PRO A 4 2.95 0.34 -12.39
N MET A 5 3.06 1.00 -11.24
CA MET A 5 2.98 0.38 -9.92
C MET A 5 1.53 0.34 -9.45
N GLN A 6 1.13 -0.82 -8.94
CA GLN A 6 -0.15 -0.99 -8.24
C GLN A 6 0.02 -0.69 -6.76
N VAL A 7 -0.88 0.14 -6.22
CA VAL A 7 -0.89 0.55 -4.82
C VAL A 7 -2.26 0.22 -4.23
N LEU A 8 -2.28 -0.65 -3.21
CA LEU A 8 -3.49 -1.05 -2.48
C LEU A 8 -3.34 -0.62 -1.02
N VAL A 9 -4.29 0.16 -0.51
CA VAL A 9 -4.26 0.69 0.85
C VAL A 9 -5.53 0.34 1.59
N ASP A 10 -5.38 -0.40 2.67
CA ASP A 10 -6.40 -0.53 3.70
C ASP A 10 -6.18 0.62 4.69
N ALA A 11 -7.01 1.66 4.58
CA ALA A 11 -6.84 2.87 5.36
C ALA A 11 -7.17 2.64 6.84
N ASP A 12 -8.08 1.71 7.16
CA ASP A 12 -8.49 1.44 8.55
C ASP A 12 -7.39 0.72 9.33
N ASN A 13 -6.44 0.11 8.64
CA ASN A 13 -5.31 -0.62 9.20
C ASN A 13 -4.09 0.25 9.54
N LEU A 14 -4.10 1.53 9.19
CA LEU A 14 -3.02 2.47 9.44
C LEU A 14 -3.55 3.68 10.21
N ASP A 15 -2.72 4.22 11.11
CA ASP A 15 -3.05 5.49 11.74
C ASP A 15 -2.80 6.67 10.78
N VAL A 16 -3.51 7.78 11.04
CA VAL A 16 -3.42 9.00 10.21
C VAL A 16 -1.98 9.49 9.99
N PRO A 17 -1.07 9.49 10.99
CA PRO A 17 0.32 9.87 10.76
C PRO A 17 1.03 9.01 9.70
N ARG A 18 0.84 7.68 9.71
CA ARG A 18 1.42 6.80 8.67
C ARG A 18 0.78 7.02 7.32
N LEU A 19 -0.54 7.20 7.27
CA LEU A 19 -1.25 7.50 6.03
C LEU A 19 -0.73 8.79 5.39
N ARG A 20 -0.46 9.84 6.19
CA ARG A 20 0.15 11.09 5.70
C ARG A 20 1.55 10.88 5.12
N LEU A 21 2.39 10.07 5.76
CA LEU A 21 3.73 9.74 5.25
C LEU A 21 3.65 8.92 3.95
N LEU A 22 2.70 8.00 3.87
CA LEU A 22 2.43 7.24 2.65
C LEU A 22 2.00 8.17 1.51
N VAL A 23 1.00 9.01 1.74
CA VAL A 23 0.49 9.97 0.75
C VAL A 23 1.58 10.93 0.27
N ALA A 24 2.38 11.49 1.17
CA ALA A 24 3.49 12.37 0.79
C ALA A 24 4.51 11.66 -0.12
N ALA A 25 4.77 10.37 0.13
CA ALA A 25 5.66 9.58 -0.73
C ALA A 25 5.03 9.28 -2.10
N LEU A 26 3.73 8.94 -2.15
CA LEU A 26 3.01 8.67 -3.40
C LEU A 26 2.92 9.92 -4.29
N GLN A 27 2.69 11.10 -3.71
CA GLN A 27 2.69 12.38 -4.43
C GLN A 27 4.02 12.66 -5.14
N GLY A 28 5.15 12.28 -4.52
CA GLY A 28 6.48 12.40 -5.13
C GLY A 28 6.82 11.30 -6.14
N ALA A 29 5.98 10.27 -6.28
CA ALA A 29 6.29 9.05 -7.01
C ALA A 29 5.42 8.79 -8.26
N SER A 30 4.35 9.56 -8.48
CA SER A 30 3.42 9.39 -9.61
C SER A 30 3.06 7.91 -9.93
N PRO A 31 2.55 7.13 -8.95
CA PRO A 31 2.11 5.74 -9.18
C PRO A 31 0.96 5.70 -10.19
N ALA A 32 0.82 4.56 -10.89
CA ALA A 32 -0.17 4.42 -11.96
C ALA A 32 -1.57 4.06 -11.46
N ASP A 33 -1.67 3.27 -10.38
CA ASP A 33 -2.94 2.70 -9.93
C ASP A 33 -3.01 2.71 -8.39
N VAL A 34 -3.55 3.77 -7.80
CA VAL A 34 -3.74 3.88 -6.34
C VAL A 34 -5.19 3.60 -5.99
N VAL A 35 -5.42 2.52 -5.25
CA VAL A 35 -6.73 2.15 -4.71
C VAL A 35 -6.66 2.12 -3.19
N VAL A 36 -7.58 2.83 -2.55
CA VAL A 36 -7.67 2.95 -1.10
C VAL A 36 -9.06 2.55 -0.67
N ALA A 37 -9.17 1.62 0.27
CA ALA A 37 -10.44 1.26 0.88
C ALA A 37 -10.40 1.50 2.39
N GLY A 38 -11.53 1.90 2.96
CA GLY A 38 -11.65 2.12 4.41
C GLY A 38 -12.92 2.88 4.77
N ALA A 39 -13.11 3.12 6.06
CA ALA A 39 -14.25 3.89 6.57
C ALA A 39 -14.23 5.34 6.02
N PRO A 40 -15.40 5.94 5.69
CA PRO A 40 -15.46 7.30 5.14
C PRO A 40 -14.67 8.33 5.94
N ALA A 41 -14.78 8.30 7.28
CA ALA A 41 -14.09 9.23 8.16
C ALA A 41 -12.55 9.11 8.09
N VAL A 42 -12.02 7.91 7.83
CA VAL A 42 -10.57 7.69 7.68
C VAL A 42 -10.10 8.19 6.31
N LEU A 43 -10.88 7.93 5.26
CA LEU A 43 -10.58 8.42 3.91
C LEU A 43 -10.57 9.96 3.85
N GLU A 44 -11.50 10.61 4.54
CA GLU A 44 -11.60 12.08 4.63
C GLU A 44 -10.50 12.72 5.49
N ALA A 45 -9.81 11.96 6.35
CA ALA A 45 -8.78 12.49 7.25
C ALA A 45 -7.44 12.81 6.56
N VAL A 46 -7.30 12.47 5.27
CA VAL A 46 -6.05 12.53 4.52
C VAL A 46 -6.28 13.07 3.10
N ASP A 47 -5.41 13.97 2.64
CA ASP A 47 -5.45 14.53 1.29
C ASP A 47 -4.82 13.58 0.26
N TRP A 48 -5.59 12.61 -0.22
CA TRP A 48 -5.12 11.61 -1.20
C TRP A 48 -4.73 12.24 -2.55
N PRO A 49 -3.75 11.66 -3.28
CA PRO A 49 -3.43 12.09 -4.65
C PRO A 49 -4.68 12.09 -5.56
N THR A 50 -4.80 13.04 -6.49
CA THR A 50 -6.00 13.22 -7.33
C THR A 50 -6.40 12.00 -8.17
N HIS A 51 -5.42 11.15 -8.53
CA HIS A 51 -5.65 9.92 -9.31
C HIS A 51 -6.00 8.71 -8.43
N THR A 52 -6.21 8.91 -7.12
CA THR A 52 -6.55 7.83 -6.19
C THR A 52 -8.01 7.44 -6.34
N GLN A 53 -8.25 6.14 -6.52
CA GLN A 53 -9.58 5.57 -6.39
C GLN A 53 -9.89 5.31 -4.91
N LEU A 54 -10.75 6.15 -4.33
CA LEU A 54 -11.25 5.98 -2.97
C LEU A 54 -12.48 5.08 -2.98
N LEU A 55 -12.45 4.01 -2.19
CA LEU A 55 -13.50 3.02 -2.07
C LEU A 55 -14.04 3.00 -0.63
N PRO A 56 -15.11 3.75 -0.34
CA PRO A 56 -15.74 3.73 0.98
C PRO A 56 -16.21 2.31 1.32
N ALA A 57 -15.75 1.82 2.48
CA ALA A 57 -16.12 0.53 3.00
C ALA A 57 -17.01 0.69 4.25
N THR A 58 -17.93 -0.26 4.44
CA THR A 58 -18.71 -0.39 5.68
C THR A 58 -18.64 -1.84 6.17
N GLY A 59 -18.70 -2.03 7.48
CA GLY A 59 -18.52 -3.33 8.10
C GLY A 59 -17.06 -3.78 8.14
N TRP A 60 -16.80 -4.83 8.91
CA TRP A 60 -15.44 -5.23 9.28
C TRP A 60 -14.62 -5.90 8.16
N GLN A 61 -15.24 -6.38 7.08
CA GLN A 61 -14.53 -6.98 5.92
C GLN A 61 -14.68 -6.16 4.62
N GLY A 62 -15.31 -4.98 4.70
CA GLY A 62 -15.65 -4.22 3.51
C GLY A 62 -14.42 -3.82 2.71
N ALA A 63 -13.38 -3.34 3.39
CA ALA A 63 -12.12 -2.93 2.76
C ALA A 63 -11.41 -4.12 2.10
N ASP A 64 -11.33 -5.26 2.78
CA ASP A 64 -10.66 -6.47 2.28
C ASP A 64 -11.24 -6.94 0.96
N LEU A 65 -12.57 -7.04 0.88
CA LEU A 65 -13.27 -7.48 -0.33
C LEU A 65 -13.07 -6.50 -1.48
N LEU A 66 -13.04 -5.20 -1.21
CA LEU A 66 -12.82 -4.16 -2.22
C LEU A 66 -11.39 -4.19 -2.75
N LEU A 67 -10.40 -4.30 -1.87
CA LEU A 67 -8.98 -4.36 -2.24
C LEU A 67 -8.63 -5.67 -2.94
N ALA A 68 -9.18 -6.80 -2.49
CA ALA A 68 -9.01 -8.10 -3.15
C ALA A 68 -9.59 -8.09 -4.58
N ARG A 69 -10.68 -7.35 -4.83
CA ARG A 69 -11.25 -7.18 -6.18
C ARG A 69 -10.42 -6.23 -7.06
N ALA A 70 -9.82 -5.20 -6.47
CA ALA A 70 -8.95 -4.28 -7.18
C ALA A 70 -7.59 -4.89 -7.56
N TYR A 71 -7.15 -5.91 -6.81
CA TYR A 71 -5.88 -6.57 -7.01
C TYR A 71 -5.74 -7.22 -8.40
N ARG A 72 -4.61 -6.91 -9.04
CA ARG A 72 -4.15 -7.52 -10.29
C ARG A 72 -2.87 -8.31 -10.07
N ALA A 73 -2.91 -9.61 -10.40
CA ALA A 73 -1.75 -10.50 -10.33
C ALA A 73 -0.81 -10.31 -11.55
N GLN A 74 -0.14 -9.17 -11.61
CA GLN A 74 0.79 -8.81 -12.67
C GLN A 74 2.22 -8.69 -12.13
N HIS A 75 3.22 -8.75 -12.99
CA HIS A 75 4.64 -8.74 -12.60
C HIS A 75 5.14 -7.36 -12.13
N GLN A 76 4.34 -6.29 -12.28
CA GLN A 76 4.77 -4.97 -11.82
C GLN A 76 4.78 -4.91 -10.28
N PRO A 77 5.57 -3.99 -9.70
CA PRO A 77 5.64 -3.84 -8.25
C PRO A 77 4.27 -3.58 -7.60
N LEU A 78 4.09 -4.16 -6.42
CA LEU A 78 2.93 -3.94 -5.56
C LEU A 78 3.37 -3.19 -4.30
N LEU A 79 2.75 -2.04 -4.03
CA LEU A 79 2.73 -1.46 -2.69
C LEU A 79 1.44 -1.87 -2.01
N LEU A 80 1.55 -2.63 -0.91
CA LEU A 80 0.44 -3.05 -0.09
C LEU A 80 0.55 -2.36 1.27
N ALA A 81 -0.39 -1.49 1.61
CA ALA A 81 -0.45 -0.81 2.89
C ALA A 81 -1.58 -1.40 3.75
N THR A 82 -1.24 -2.32 4.64
CA THR A 82 -2.17 -2.99 5.56
C THR A 82 -1.39 -3.67 6.69
N GLY A 83 -2.01 -3.86 7.85
CA GLY A 83 -1.54 -4.74 8.91
C GLY A 83 -2.14 -6.15 8.84
N ASP A 84 -3.19 -6.33 8.03
CA ASP A 84 -4.04 -7.50 8.05
C ASP A 84 -3.39 -8.73 7.40
N GLY A 85 -3.42 -9.85 8.14
CA GLY A 85 -2.91 -11.14 7.69
C GLY A 85 -3.73 -11.79 6.59
N ASP A 86 -4.96 -11.36 6.34
CA ASP A 86 -5.82 -11.92 5.29
C ASP A 86 -5.25 -11.66 3.89
N PHE A 87 -4.47 -10.58 3.72
CA PHE A 87 -3.74 -10.31 2.49
C PHE A 87 -2.46 -11.15 2.31
N ALA A 88 -2.08 -12.00 3.27
CA ALA A 88 -0.83 -12.76 3.21
C ALA A 88 -0.74 -13.65 1.96
N GLN A 89 -1.82 -14.33 1.59
CA GLN A 89 -1.81 -15.19 0.39
C GLN A 89 -1.66 -14.38 -0.89
N LEU A 90 -2.30 -13.20 -0.96
CA LEU A 90 -2.19 -12.29 -2.09
C LEU A 90 -0.76 -11.77 -2.22
N ALA A 91 -0.18 -11.24 -1.15
CA ALA A 91 1.18 -10.71 -1.15
C ALA A 91 2.22 -11.79 -1.48
N ARG A 92 2.06 -13.01 -0.93
CA ARG A 92 2.98 -14.13 -1.18
C ARG A 92 2.95 -14.64 -2.61
N ARG A 93 1.79 -14.60 -3.27
CA ARG A 93 1.60 -15.09 -4.64
C ARG A 93 1.77 -14.00 -5.70
N HIS A 94 1.95 -12.76 -5.29
CA HIS A 94 2.22 -11.68 -6.22
C HIS A 94 3.55 -11.94 -6.96
N PRO A 95 3.57 -11.90 -8.31
CA PRO A 95 4.75 -12.30 -9.08
C PRO A 95 5.84 -11.23 -9.14
N GLY A 96 5.53 -9.97 -8.80
CA GLY A 96 6.49 -8.87 -8.69
C GLY A 96 7.03 -8.64 -7.28
N PRO A 97 7.91 -7.64 -7.09
CA PRO A 97 8.35 -7.22 -5.75
C PRO A 97 7.19 -6.59 -4.98
N VAL A 98 7.12 -6.84 -3.68
CA VAL A 98 6.09 -6.28 -2.80
C VAL A 98 6.72 -5.39 -1.74
N LEU A 99 6.28 -4.14 -1.63
CA LEU A 99 6.52 -3.31 -0.45
C LEU A 99 5.30 -3.40 0.48
N LEU A 100 5.52 -3.83 1.72
CA LEU A 100 4.49 -3.88 2.74
C LEU A 100 4.64 -2.70 3.70
N VAL A 101 3.70 -1.76 3.64
CA VAL A 101 3.63 -0.60 4.54
C VAL A 101 2.71 -0.93 5.70
N SER A 102 3.25 -1.05 6.91
CA SER A 102 2.44 -1.35 8.09
C SER A 102 3.13 -0.87 9.37
N SER A 103 2.38 -0.73 10.46
CA SER A 103 2.99 -0.58 11.78
C SER A 103 3.80 -1.83 12.15
N THR A 104 4.99 -1.68 12.75
CA THR A 104 5.72 -2.83 13.32
C THR A 104 4.98 -3.52 14.46
N ALA A 105 4.16 -2.79 15.22
CA ALA A 105 3.41 -3.33 16.36
C ALA A 105 2.20 -4.19 15.95
N ASN A 106 1.56 -3.84 14.83
CA ASN A 106 0.29 -4.45 14.39
C ASN A 106 0.42 -5.29 13.12
N ARG A 107 1.64 -5.51 12.63
CA ARG A 107 1.87 -6.31 11.42
C ARG A 107 1.60 -7.78 11.71
N SER A 108 0.72 -8.40 10.91
CA SER A 108 0.59 -9.85 10.93
C SER A 108 1.90 -10.54 10.55
N HIS A 109 2.31 -11.54 11.35
CA HIS A 109 3.45 -12.40 11.02
C HIS A 109 3.25 -13.22 9.73
N ASN A 110 2.01 -13.34 9.26
CA ASN A 110 1.68 -14.00 7.99
C ASN A 110 2.11 -13.18 6.76
N LEU A 111 2.37 -11.88 6.90
CA LEU A 111 2.82 -11.01 5.81
C LEU A 111 4.35 -11.07 5.64
N THR A 112 4.87 -12.28 5.45
CA THR A 112 6.30 -12.58 5.35
C THR A 112 6.59 -13.49 4.15
N ALA A 113 7.57 -13.10 3.33
CA ALA A 113 8.16 -13.86 2.23
C ALA A 113 9.46 -13.19 1.74
N PRO A 114 10.36 -13.89 1.03
CA PRO A 114 11.63 -13.32 0.58
C PRO A 114 11.51 -12.08 -0.34
N HIS A 115 10.44 -11.99 -1.14
CA HIS A 115 10.19 -10.88 -2.06
C HIS A 115 9.31 -9.77 -1.47
N ILE A 116 8.90 -9.90 -0.20
CA ILE A 116 8.14 -8.89 0.54
C ILE A 116 9.10 -8.09 1.41
N ILE A 117 9.16 -6.78 1.17
CA ILE A 117 9.98 -5.85 1.94
C ILE A 117 9.05 -5.12 2.91
N PRO A 118 9.11 -5.39 4.23
CA PRO A 118 8.37 -4.64 5.21
C PRO A 118 8.98 -3.24 5.41
N THR A 119 8.12 -2.25 5.61
CA THR A 119 8.49 -0.91 6.08
C THR A 119 7.45 -0.41 7.09
N ASP A 120 7.88 0.41 8.05
CA ASP A 120 7.02 1.23 8.90
C ASP A 120 7.48 2.69 8.75
N PRO A 121 6.77 3.51 7.96
CA PRO A 121 7.17 4.90 7.72
C PRO A 121 7.29 5.73 8.99
N ALA A 122 6.61 5.36 10.08
CA ALA A 122 6.69 6.09 11.34
C ALA A 122 8.07 5.94 12.01
N LEU A 123 8.83 4.88 11.71
CA LEU A 123 10.14 4.62 12.32
C LEU A 123 11.28 5.40 11.66
N ASP A 124 11.19 5.63 10.35
CA ASP A 124 12.27 6.22 9.55
C ASP A 124 11.84 7.51 8.81
N GLY A 125 10.66 8.04 9.14
CA GLY A 125 10.07 9.20 8.46
C GLY A 125 9.74 8.93 6.99
N GLY A 126 9.50 7.68 6.61
CA GLY A 126 9.20 7.24 5.24
C GLY A 126 10.41 7.19 4.31
N ALA A 127 11.63 7.16 4.85
CA ALA A 127 12.85 7.15 4.04
C ALA A 127 12.94 5.88 3.17
N GLN A 128 12.72 4.71 3.75
CA GLN A 128 12.71 3.43 3.04
C GLN A 128 11.59 3.37 2.00
N LEU A 129 10.39 3.86 2.35
CA LEU A 129 9.26 3.96 1.43
C LEU A 129 9.63 4.78 0.18
N ARG A 130 10.17 6.00 0.37
CA ARG A 130 10.61 6.86 -0.74
C ARG A 130 11.73 6.22 -1.56
N ALA A 131 12.71 5.60 -0.90
CA ALA A 131 13.82 4.93 -1.57
C ALA A 131 13.36 3.77 -2.44
N TRP A 132 12.38 2.98 -1.96
CA TRP A 132 11.80 1.88 -2.72
C TRP A 132 11.01 2.38 -3.93
N LEU A 133 10.14 3.38 -3.75
CA LEU A 133 9.39 4.00 -4.85
C LEU A 133 10.33 4.53 -5.94
N ALA A 134 11.39 5.25 -5.55
CA ALA A 134 12.39 5.77 -6.49
C ALA A 134 13.23 4.68 -7.17
N ARG A 135 13.41 3.51 -6.54
CA ARG A 135 14.10 2.36 -7.15
C ARG A 135 13.23 1.71 -8.21
N GLU A 136 11.97 1.42 -7.88
CA GLU A 136 11.06 0.73 -8.79
C GLU A 136 10.68 1.57 -10.02
N GLN A 137 10.63 2.90 -9.89
CA GLN A 137 10.51 3.80 -11.06
C GLN A 137 11.74 3.77 -11.98
N ARG A 138 12.93 3.45 -11.45
CA ARG A 138 14.20 3.47 -12.19
C ARG A 138 14.59 2.15 -12.83
N CYS A 139 13.98 1.03 -12.45
CA CYS A 139 14.31 -0.29 -13.00
C CYS A 139 13.88 -0.50 -14.49
N GLU A 140 13.60 0.59 -15.22
CA GLU A 140 13.61 0.66 -16.68
C GLU A 140 14.67 1.67 -17.17
N SER A 141 15.95 1.33 -17.07
CA SER A 141 17.03 1.98 -17.84
C SER A 141 17.97 0.93 -18.40
#